data_AF-A0A2P8G8L6-F1
#
_entry.id   AF-A0A2P8G8L6-F1
#
_cell.length_a   1.000
_cell.length_b   1.000
_cell.length_c   1.000
_cell.angle_alpha   90.00
_cell.angle_beta   90.00
_cell.angle_gamma   90.00
#
_symmetry.space_group_name_H-M   'P 1'
#
loop_
_entity.id
_entity.type
_entity.pdbx_description
1 polymer ?
#
loop_
_entity_poly.entity_id
_entity_poly.type
_entity_poly.pdbx_seq_one_letter_code
_entity_poly.pdbx_strand_id
1 'polypeptide(L)' 'MFTKNITPKTTSVTIELPASFVGKHVKVTVVVEKEEKPHKVATLEDIERRYSKFPRIDMSKFKFDRNEANDFD' A
#
# COMPACT_ATOMS: atom_id res chain seq x y z
N MET A 1 -25.58 5.23 19.79
CA MET A 1 -25.55 4.88 18.35
C MET A 1 -24.70 3.63 18.20
N PHE A 2 -25.24 2.54 17.66
CA PHE A 2 -24.51 1.28 17.48
C PHE A 2 -24.11 1.16 16.01
N THR A 3 -22.80 1.10 15.74
CA THR A 3 -22.26 0.99 14.39
C THR A 3 -21.33 -0.22 14.36
N LYS A 4 -21.58 -1.16 13.45
CA LYS A 4 -20.74 -2.33 13.21
C LYS A 4 -20.23 -2.29 11.77
N ASN A 5 -18.92 -2.15 11.60
CA ASN A 5 -18.28 -2.16 10.29
C ASN A 5 -17.88 -3.60 9.94
N ILE A 6 -18.26 -4.05 8.74
CA ILE A 6 -17.93 -5.38 8.24
C ILE A 6 -17.35 -5.22 6.84
N THR A 7 -16.11 -5.67 6.66
CA THR A 7 -15.46 -5.71 5.34
C THR A 7 -15.69 -7.10 4.73
N PRO A 8 -16.60 -7.24 3.75
CA PRO A 8 -16.88 -8.53 3.10
C PRO A 8 -15.63 -9.06 2.39
N LYS A 9 -15.20 -10.28 2.73
CA LYS A 9 -14.17 -11.03 1.97
C LYS A 9 -14.78 -12.02 0.98
N THR A 10 -16.10 -12.19 1.04
CA THR A 10 -16.90 -13.13 0.26
C THR A 10 -18.05 -12.38 -0.42
N THR A 11 -18.67 -13.02 -1.42
CA THR A 11 -19.78 -12.44 -2.19
C THR A 11 -21.05 -12.23 -1.36
N SER A 12 -21.17 -12.89 -0.21
CA SER A 12 -22.29 -12.73 0.73
C SER A 12 -21.78 -12.54 2.16
N VAL A 13 -22.54 -11.77 2.96
CA VAL A 13 -22.32 -11.55 4.39
C VAL A 13 -23.66 -11.66 5.12
N THR A 14 -23.72 -12.50 6.14
CA THR A 14 -24.86 -12.61 7.05
C THR A 14 -24.57 -11.82 8.31
N ILE A 15 -25.50 -10.97 8.74
CA ILE A 15 -25.36 -10.14 9.94
C ILE A 15 -26.40 -10.57 10.96
N GLU A 16 -25.95 -11.09 12.09
CA GLU A 16 -26.82 -11.35 13.24
C GLU A 16 -27.09 -10.06 14.01
N LEU A 17 -28.36 -9.73 14.18
CA LEU A 17 -28.80 -8.57 14.93
C LEU A 17 -29.03 -8.95 16.40
N PRO A 18 -28.57 -8.15 17.37
CA PRO A 18 -28.88 -8.37 18.77
C PRO A 18 -30.40 -8.28 19.02
N ALA A 19 -30.90 -9.05 19.99
CA ALA A 19 -32.33 -9.07 20.36
C ALA A 19 -32.91 -7.67 20.70
N SER A 20 -32.06 -6.74 21.15
CA SER A 20 -32.43 -5.36 21.47
C SER A 20 -32.81 -4.50 20.24
N PHE A 21 -32.65 -5.02 19.02
CA PHE A 21 -33.02 -4.37 17.76
C PHE A 21 -34.36 -4.86 17.19
N VAL A 22 -35.01 -5.86 17.80
CA VAL A 22 -36.32 -6.33 17.38
C VAL A 22 -37.34 -5.19 17.50
N GLY A 23 -38.09 -4.93 16.42
CA GLY A 23 -39.07 -3.84 16.34
C GLY A 23 -38.50 -2.45 16.07
N LYS A 24 -37.20 -2.33 15.77
CA LYS A 24 -36.54 -1.05 15.45
C LYS A 24 -36.16 -0.97 13.98
N HIS A 25 -36.05 0.26 13.47
CA HIS A 25 -35.55 0.51 12.13
C HIS A 25 -34.02 0.39 12.10
N VAL A 26 -33.51 -0.42 11.17
CA VAL A 26 -32.09 -0.61 10.94
C VAL A 26 -31.74 -0.03 9.58
N LYS A 27 -30.71 0.82 9.53
CA LYS A 27 -30.16 1.37 8.28
C LYS A 27 -28.86 0.65 7.97
N VAL A 28 -28.78 0.03 6.79
CA VAL A 28 -27.55 -0.57 6.26
C VAL A 28 -26.95 0.40 5.24
N THR A 29 -25.66 0.72 5.39
CA THR A 29 -24.93 1.58 4.44
C THR A 29 -23.76 0.78 3.88
N VAL A 30 -23.68 0.68 2.56
CA VAL A 30 -22.61 -0.02 1.85
C VAL A 30 -21.71 1.03 1.21
N VAL A 31 -20.42 0.95 1.47
CA VAL A 31 -19.40 1.81 0.86
C VAL A 31 -18.45 0.90 0.07
N VAL A 32 -18.20 1.25 -1.19
CA VAL A 32 -17.22 0.56 -2.04
C VAL A 32 -15.91 1.29 -1.89
N GLU A 33 -15.05 0.80 -1.01
CA GLU A 33 -13.67 1.26 -0.91
C GLU A 33 -12.79 0.37 -1.77
N LYS A 34 -12.07 0.95 -2.73
CA LYS A 34 -10.98 0.23 -3.41
C LYS A 34 -9.86 0.09 -2.38
N GLU A 35 -9.62 -1.12 -1.89
CA GLU A 35 -8.35 -1.41 -1.23
C GLU A 35 -7.24 -1.17 -2.26
N GLU A 36 -6.56 -0.03 -2.15
CA GLU A 36 -5.24 0.12 -2.72
C GLU A 36 -4.36 -0.92 -2.04
N LYS A 37 -4.16 -2.06 -2.71
CA LYS A 37 -3.23 -3.08 -2.23
C LYS A 37 -1.92 -2.36 -1.92
N PRO A 38 -1.35 -2.52 -0.71
CA PRO A 38 -0.04 -1.97 -0.45
C PRO A 38 0.87 -2.46 -1.56
N HIS A 39 1.52 -1.54 -2.26
CA HIS A 39 2.53 -1.91 -3.26
C HIS A 39 3.47 -2.89 -2.57
N LYS A 40 3.47 -4.15 -3.05
CA LYS A 40 4.39 -5.16 -2.53
C LYS A 40 5.77 -4.51 -2.56
N VAL A 41 6.42 -4.44 -1.40
CA VAL A 41 7.81 -3.99 -1.30
C VAL A 41 8.57 -4.82 -2.33
N ALA A 42 9.16 -4.16 -3.34
CA ALA A 42 9.82 -4.84 -4.43
C ALA A 42 10.85 -5.80 -3.84
N THR A 43 10.81 -7.07 -4.25
CA THR A 43 11.82 -8.03 -3.81
C THR A 43 13.18 -7.59 -4.35
N LEU A 44 14.28 -8.01 -3.71
CA LEU A 44 15.62 -7.76 -4.23
C LEU A 44 15.77 -8.28 -5.67
N GLU A 45 15.11 -9.40 -5.99
CA GLU A 45 15.05 -9.97 -7.34
C GLU A 45 14.33 -9.05 -8.35
N ASP A 46 13.23 -8.40 -7.95
CA ASP A 46 12.52 -7.44 -8.80
C ASP A 46 13.34 -6.17 -9.06
N ILE A 47 14.09 -5.72 -8.07
CA ILE A 47 15.03 -4.59 -8.17
C ILE A 47 16.17 -4.98 -9.12
N GLU A 48 16.78 -6.14 -8.91
CA GLU A 48 17.87 -6.63 -9.76
C GLU A 48 17.40 -6.80 -11.22
N ARG A 49 16.24 -7.41 -11.47
CA ARG A 49 15.71 -7.54 -12.83
C ARG A 49 15.45 -6.20 -13.52
N ARG A 50 15.04 -5.18 -12.75
CA ARG A 50 14.70 -3.85 -13.28
C ARG A 50 15.95 -3.01 -13.54
N TYR A 51 16.94 -3.05 -12.65
CA TYR A 51 18.10 -2.15 -12.68
C TYR A 51 19.40 -2.81 -13.16
N SER A 52 19.53 -4.13 -13.11
CA SER A 52 20.73 -4.84 -13.59
C SER A 52 20.82 -4.98 -15.11
N LYS A 53 19.78 -4.57 -15.85
CA LYS A 53 19.84 -4.47 -17.32
C LYS A 53 20.70 -3.29 -17.80
N PHE A 54 20.96 -2.31 -16.93
CA PHE A 54 21.76 -1.17 -17.30
C PHE A 54 23.25 -1.47 -17.12
N PRO A 55 24.11 -1.01 -18.04
CA PRO A 55 25.55 -1.13 -17.89
C PRO A 55 25.98 -0.58 -16.54
N ARG A 56 26.68 -1.38 -15.73
CA ARG A 56 27.30 -0.88 -14.51
C ARG A 56 28.33 0.16 -14.90
N ILE A 57 28.13 1.40 -14.46
CA ILE A 57 29.09 2.47 -14.67
C ILE A 57 30.35 2.09 -13.87
N ASP A 58 31.48 2.01 -14.55
CA ASP A 58 32.77 1.76 -13.92
C ASP A 58 33.21 3.00 -13.12
N MET A 59 33.09 2.91 -11.80
CA MET A 59 33.48 3.97 -10.87
C MET A 59 34.95 3.86 -10.41
N SER A 60 35.75 2.93 -10.95
CA SER A 60 37.14 2.74 -10.52
C SER A 60 38.02 4.00 -10.71
N LYS A 61 37.65 4.87 -11.65
CA LYS A 61 38.31 6.17 -11.88
C LYS A 61 37.61 7.35 -11.21
N PHE A 62 36.47 7.14 -10.56
CA PHE A 62 35.73 8.18 -9.87
C PHE A 62 36.43 8.49 -8.55
N LYS A 63 37.12 9.62 -8.48
CA LYS A 63 37.61 10.18 -7.23
C LYS A 63 36.63 11.26 -6.82
N PHE A 64 35.96 11.07 -5.69
CA PHE A 64 35.16 12.11 -5.09
C PHE A 64 36.09 13.24 -4.63
N ASP A 65 36.07 14.38 -5.34
CA ASP A 65 36.75 15.60 -4.92
C ASP A 65 35.79 16.48 -4.12
N ARG A 66 36.08 16.62 -2.83
CA ARG A 66 35.28 17.43 -1.90
C ARG A 66 35.32 18.92 -2.26
N ASN A 67 36.36 19.38 -2.96
CA ASN A 67 36.48 20.79 -3.33
C ASN A 67 35.59 21.10 -4.53
N GLU A 68 35.52 20.22 -5.54
CA GLU A 68 34.60 20.33 -6.68
C GLU A 68 33.13 20.32 -6.24
N ALA A 69 32.79 19.47 -5.26
CA ALA A 69 31.42 19.37 -4.75
C ALA A 69 30.96 20.58 -3.90
N ASN A 70 31.87 21.47 -3.49
CA ASN A 70 31.57 22.66 -2.71
C ASN A 70 31.78 23.96 -3.49
N ASP A 71 32.15 23.88 -4.77
CA ASP A 71 32.30 25.06 -5.65
C ASP A 71 30.93 25.47 -6.19
N PHE A 72 30.11 26.04 -5.29
CA PHE A 72 28.86 26.72 -5.61
C PHE A 72 29.17 28.21 -5.79
N ASP A 73 29.74 28.57 -6.96
CA ASP A 73 29.82 29.96 -7.42
C ASP A 73 28.45 30.43 -7.95
#